data_AF-A0A382GM01-F1
#
_entry.id   AF-A0A382GM01-F1
#
_cell.length_a   1.000
_cell.length_b   1.000
_cell.length_c   1.000
_cell.angle_alpha   90.00
_cell.angle_beta   90.00
_cell.angle_gamma   90.00
#
_symmetry.space_group_name_H-M   'P 1'
#
loop_
_entity.id
_entity.type
_entity.pdbx_description
1 polymer ?
#
loop_
_entity_poly.entity_id
_entity_poly.type
_entity_poly.pdbx_seq_one_letter_code
_entity_poly.pdbx_strand_id
1 'polypeptide(L)'
;MFARGERLTNCLRISLLGIIFILLSSSESFASPPNKFNQLILAKSSLESKFGVRFVECFPFKENIGFTEDQIQLIEQCLAGVQLFESALNKVPNPEIHSVGISTRFLRTGGFSTILIPWDASLEKVMSFLRAKVSKAEQERFLEKISTLKRKINKKFRIFSLYCSQRISNEQCMSGYKQLASIETIPNAKPIQWQEIILDDRQGLGKDSHSFRIKYDASPKEIHKSLQQDPQSVWLPRKKMYENIKSKYKQAFEKKLQVATYFCSTELTEKNCLDGVTTLSKASKNQDMRMKPWGEVSIEKYNTFIKDDFDVSIRFDLSVDELVTYFLSKANRVEATENAVLAEKLEKR
;
A
#
# COMPACT_ATOMS: atom_id res chain seq x y z
N MET A 1 -60.08 56.40 18.02
CA MET A 1 -58.73 56.24 18.59
C MET A 1 -58.47 54.74 18.77
N PHE A 2 -57.25 54.26 18.54
CA PHE A 2 -56.83 52.84 18.41
C PHE A 2 -56.74 52.28 16.97
N ALA A 3 -55.77 52.77 16.21
CA ALA A 3 -55.07 52.01 15.17
C ALA A 3 -53.60 51.90 15.59
N ARG A 4 -53.28 50.97 16.49
CA ARG A 4 -51.89 50.74 16.94
C ARG A 4 -51.63 49.31 17.43
N GLY A 5 -52.26 48.31 16.80
CA GLY A 5 -52.15 46.90 17.19
C GLY A 5 -51.45 45.97 16.18
N GLU A 6 -51.51 46.25 14.88
CA GLU A 6 -51.14 45.24 13.86
C GLU A 6 -49.74 45.39 13.23
N ARG A 7 -49.03 46.50 13.46
CA ARG A 7 -47.66 46.67 12.92
C ARG A 7 -46.56 46.02 13.76
N LEU A 8 -46.82 45.73 15.04
CA LEU A 8 -45.81 45.15 15.95
C LEU A 8 -45.68 43.63 15.80
N THR A 9 -46.74 42.94 15.40
CA THR A 9 -46.77 41.47 15.26
C THR A 9 -46.11 40.97 13.97
N ASN A 10 -46.13 41.76 12.88
CA ASN A 10 -45.43 41.40 11.64
C ASN A 10 -43.93 41.69 11.68
N CYS A 11 -43.49 42.75 12.38
CA CYS A 11 -42.05 42.99 12.57
C CYS A 11 -41.41 41.92 13.46
N LEU A 12 -42.08 41.46 14.53
CA LEU A 12 -41.53 40.41 15.39
C LEU A 12 -41.43 39.05 14.68
N ARG A 13 -42.39 38.69 13.82
CA ARG A 13 -42.35 37.42 13.07
C ARG A 13 -41.26 37.40 11.99
N ILE A 14 -41.02 38.52 11.31
CA ILE A 14 -39.97 38.64 10.29
C ILE A 14 -38.58 38.66 10.96
N SER A 15 -38.44 39.30 12.12
CA SER A 15 -37.20 39.27 12.90
C SER A 15 -36.91 37.90 13.51
N LEU A 16 -37.92 37.15 13.97
CA LEU A 16 -37.71 35.78 14.49
C LEU A 16 -37.33 34.79 13.38
N LEU A 17 -37.93 34.92 12.18
CA LEU A 17 -37.56 34.09 11.03
C LEU A 17 -36.15 34.40 10.52
N GLY A 18 -35.72 35.66 10.56
CA GLY A 18 -34.34 36.06 10.25
C GLY A 18 -33.32 35.51 11.25
N ILE A 19 -33.64 35.49 12.54
CA ILE A 19 -32.77 34.95 13.59
C ILE A 19 -32.68 33.42 13.51
N ILE A 20 -33.76 32.72 13.15
CA ILE A 20 -33.75 31.27 12.92
C ILE A 20 -32.94 30.91 11.66
N PHE A 21 -32.98 31.74 10.61
CA PHE A 21 -32.16 31.51 9.41
C PHE A 21 -30.67 31.81 9.63
N ILE A 22 -30.34 32.79 10.47
CA ILE A 22 -28.95 33.10 10.85
C ILE A 22 -28.38 32.03 11.80
N LEU A 23 -29.19 31.50 12.73
CA LEU A 23 -28.77 30.41 13.63
C LEU A 23 -28.70 29.03 12.95
N LEU A 24 -29.40 28.81 11.83
CA LEU A 24 -29.30 27.59 11.01
C LEU A 24 -28.21 27.67 9.94
N SER A 25 -27.69 28.87 9.63
CA SER A 25 -26.53 29.05 8.73
C SER A 25 -25.21 29.20 9.48
N SER A 26 -25.26 29.37 10.80
CA SER A 26 -24.14 29.13 11.72
C SER A 26 -24.21 27.71 12.30
N SER A 27 -24.39 26.69 11.46
CA SER A 27 -23.67 25.44 11.75
C SER A 27 -22.20 25.82 11.61
N GLU A 28 -21.62 26.27 12.73
CA GLU A 28 -20.19 26.23 12.92
C GLU A 28 -19.79 24.81 12.54
N SER A 29 -19.29 24.69 11.31
CA SER A 29 -18.41 23.62 10.97
C SER A 29 -17.34 23.72 12.04
N PHE A 30 -17.40 22.80 13.01
CA PHE A 30 -16.24 22.39 13.77
C PHE A 30 -15.27 21.73 12.76
N ALA A 31 -14.83 22.49 11.76
CA ALA A 31 -13.63 22.21 11.03
C ALA A 31 -12.51 22.57 12.00
N SER A 32 -12.22 21.65 12.92
CA SER A 32 -10.86 21.41 13.34
C SER A 32 -9.97 21.62 12.11
N PRO A 33 -8.87 22.40 12.19
CA PRO A 33 -8.04 22.68 11.03
C PRO A 33 -7.82 21.36 10.31
N PRO A 34 -8.21 21.25 9.02
CA PRO A 34 -8.49 19.96 8.43
C PRO A 34 -7.26 19.10 8.63
N ASN A 35 -7.40 17.98 9.35
CA ASN A 35 -6.30 17.06 9.60
C ASN A 35 -5.57 16.82 8.26
N LYS A 36 -4.24 16.79 8.26
CA LYS A 36 -3.41 16.57 7.06
C LYS A 36 -3.91 15.37 6.23
N PHE A 37 -4.44 14.35 6.89
CA PHE A 37 -5.12 13.23 6.25
C PHE A 37 -6.35 13.67 5.42
N ASN A 38 -7.27 14.45 6.00
CA ASN A 38 -8.43 14.98 5.29
C ASN A 38 -8.01 15.91 4.13
N GLN A 39 -6.98 16.73 4.32
CA GLN A 39 -6.43 17.55 3.23
C GLN A 39 -5.91 16.67 2.09
N LEU A 40 -5.25 15.56 2.41
CA LEU A 40 -4.75 14.61 1.43
C LEU A 40 -5.90 13.95 0.66
N ILE A 41 -6.98 13.54 1.34
CA ILE A 41 -8.18 12.99 0.70
C ILE A 41 -8.79 14.00 -0.29
N LEU A 42 -8.95 15.26 0.13
CA LEU A 42 -9.49 16.32 -0.72
C LEU A 42 -8.57 16.61 -1.92
N ALA A 43 -7.26 16.65 -1.72
CA ALA A 43 -6.30 16.86 -2.80
C ALA A 43 -6.30 15.70 -3.82
N LYS A 44 -6.43 14.45 -3.35
CA LYS A 44 -6.60 13.28 -4.22
C LYS A 44 -7.89 13.37 -5.05
N SER A 45 -9.00 13.74 -4.43
CA SER A 45 -10.29 13.94 -5.13
C SER A 45 -10.22 15.09 -6.16
N SER A 46 -9.48 16.16 -5.85
CA SER A 46 -9.21 17.26 -6.79
C SER A 46 -8.44 16.77 -8.02
N LEU A 47 -7.42 15.93 -7.83
CA LEU A 47 -6.64 15.36 -8.93
C LEU A 47 -7.48 14.50 -9.87
N GLU A 48 -8.37 13.67 -9.31
CA GLU A 48 -9.28 12.83 -10.10
C GLU A 48 -10.28 13.69 -10.89
N SER A 49 -10.98 14.60 -10.21
CA SER A 49 -12.05 15.40 -10.81
C SER A 49 -11.56 16.41 -11.86
N LYS A 50 -10.41 17.05 -11.64
CA LYS A 50 -9.88 18.09 -12.55
C LYS A 50 -8.99 17.53 -13.65
N PHE A 51 -8.23 16.48 -13.38
CA PHE A 51 -7.18 16.00 -14.28
C PHE A 51 -7.33 14.53 -14.70
N GLY A 52 -8.31 13.80 -14.16
CA GLY A 52 -8.54 12.39 -14.51
C GLY A 52 -7.50 11.43 -13.93
N VAL A 53 -6.76 11.83 -12.89
CA VAL A 53 -5.80 10.98 -12.18
C VAL A 53 -6.55 10.11 -11.19
N ARG A 54 -6.80 8.85 -11.56
CA ARG A 54 -7.67 7.91 -10.81
C ARG A 54 -6.96 7.27 -9.62
N PHE A 55 -5.64 7.16 -9.67
CA PHE A 55 -4.87 6.46 -8.66
C PHE A 55 -3.75 7.35 -8.13
N VAL A 56 -3.76 7.59 -6.82
CA VAL A 56 -2.72 8.34 -6.11
C VAL A 56 -2.19 7.50 -4.96
N GLU A 57 -1.01 6.95 -5.14
CA GLU A 57 -0.33 6.14 -4.14
C GLU A 57 0.73 6.97 -3.40
N CYS A 58 0.73 6.90 -2.08
CA CYS A 58 1.72 7.57 -1.23
C CYS A 58 2.82 6.59 -0.89
N PHE A 59 4.04 6.92 -1.29
CA PHE A 59 5.25 6.11 -1.14
C PHE A 59 5.11 4.69 -1.65
N PRO A 60 4.67 4.50 -2.92
CA PRO A 60 4.71 3.17 -3.50
C PRO A 60 6.15 2.69 -3.38
N PHE A 61 6.33 1.52 -2.78
CA PHE A 61 7.63 0.86 -2.58
C PHE A 61 8.51 1.39 -1.44
N LYS A 62 8.09 2.39 -0.65
CA LYS A 62 8.79 2.69 0.61
C LYS A 62 8.42 1.63 1.64
N GLU A 63 9.37 0.77 1.92
CA GLU A 63 9.13 -0.35 2.81
C GLU A 63 9.54 -0.05 4.23
N ASN A 64 10.56 0.78 4.47
CA ASN A 64 10.92 1.22 5.81
C ASN A 64 10.23 2.54 6.13
N ILE A 65 9.02 2.39 6.65
CA ILE A 65 8.20 3.45 7.20
C ILE A 65 8.45 3.55 8.70
N GLY A 66 8.73 2.44 9.38
CA GLY A 66 9.01 2.40 10.82
C GLY A 66 7.76 2.11 11.65
N PHE A 67 7.57 2.88 12.72
CA PHE A 67 6.39 2.83 13.59
C PHE A 67 5.24 3.70 13.01
N THR A 68 4.04 3.65 13.59
CA THR A 68 2.89 4.45 13.13
C THR A 68 3.18 5.96 13.27
N GLU A 69 3.94 6.39 14.26
CA GLU A 69 4.31 7.79 14.45
C GLU A 69 5.12 8.31 13.25
N ASP A 70 5.99 7.47 12.70
CA ASP A 70 6.76 7.79 11.49
C ASP A 70 5.84 7.97 10.26
N GLN A 71 4.63 7.39 10.27
CA GLN A 71 3.63 7.56 9.21
C GLN A 71 3.03 8.96 9.17
N ILE A 72 2.99 9.69 10.29
CA ILE A 72 2.44 11.05 10.32
C ILE A 72 3.25 11.94 9.37
N GLN A 73 4.57 11.86 9.45
CA GLN A 73 5.46 12.58 8.54
C GLN A 73 5.24 12.15 7.08
N LEU A 74 4.94 10.88 6.82
CA LEU A 74 4.60 10.42 5.47
C LEU A 74 3.28 11.01 4.97
N ILE A 75 2.26 11.14 5.81
CA ILE A 75 1.01 11.79 5.39
C ILE A 75 1.30 13.24 4.96
N GLU A 76 2.13 13.96 5.70
CA GLU A 76 2.52 15.32 5.37
C GLU A 76 3.35 15.40 4.08
N GLN A 77 4.36 14.54 3.93
CA GLN A 77 5.17 14.47 2.72
C GLN A 77 4.32 14.06 1.51
N CYS A 78 3.39 13.10 1.68
CA CYS A 78 2.51 12.73 0.59
C CYS A 78 1.60 13.88 0.17
N LEU A 79 1.00 14.58 1.14
CA LEU A 79 0.20 15.77 0.87
C LEU A 79 1.00 16.82 0.10
N ALA A 80 2.23 17.10 0.52
CA ALA A 80 3.13 18.02 -0.17
C ALA A 80 3.38 17.60 -1.63
N GLY A 81 3.67 16.32 -1.86
CA GLY A 81 3.87 15.79 -3.21
C GLY A 81 2.61 15.83 -4.09
N VAL A 82 1.44 15.54 -3.52
CA VAL A 82 0.14 15.63 -4.22
C VAL A 82 -0.15 17.08 -4.63
N GLN A 83 0.03 18.04 -3.72
CA GLN A 83 -0.18 19.46 -3.98
C GLN A 83 0.82 20.01 -5.01
N LEU A 84 2.09 19.58 -4.92
CA LEU A 84 3.12 19.90 -5.90
C LEU A 84 2.74 19.38 -7.29
N PHE A 85 2.23 18.15 -7.38
CA PHE A 85 1.78 17.55 -8.63
C PHE A 85 0.58 18.30 -9.22
N GLU A 86 -0.44 18.58 -8.41
CA GLU A 86 -1.59 19.39 -8.83
C GLU A 86 -1.13 20.75 -9.38
N SER A 87 -0.20 21.41 -8.70
CA SER A 87 0.37 22.69 -9.14
C SER A 87 1.10 22.57 -10.48
N ALA A 88 1.78 21.44 -10.74
CA ALA A 88 2.46 21.18 -12.00
C ALA A 88 1.45 20.89 -13.13
N LEU A 89 0.39 20.12 -12.88
CA LEU A 89 -0.66 19.81 -13.85
C LEU A 89 -1.40 21.06 -14.32
N ASN A 90 -1.62 22.03 -13.43
CA ASN A 90 -2.18 23.34 -13.81
C ASN A 90 -1.31 24.11 -14.83
N LYS A 91 -0.02 23.78 -14.95
CA LYS A 91 0.96 24.48 -15.81
C LYS A 91 1.44 23.65 -17.00
N VAL A 92 1.06 22.37 -17.09
CA VAL A 92 1.48 21.45 -18.14
C VAL A 92 0.25 20.91 -18.85
N PRO A 93 -0.01 21.28 -20.12
CA PRO A 93 -1.19 20.83 -20.83
C PRO A 93 -1.14 19.34 -21.13
N ASN A 94 -2.28 18.66 -20.92
CA ASN A 94 -2.59 17.28 -21.32
C ASN A 94 -1.46 16.23 -21.13
N PRO A 95 -1.03 15.94 -19.88
CA PRO A 95 0.01 14.95 -19.66
C PRO A 95 -0.47 13.49 -19.85
N GLU A 96 -1.77 13.22 -19.87
CA GLU A 96 -2.39 11.87 -19.97
C GLU A 96 -1.84 10.88 -18.92
N ILE A 97 -1.85 11.28 -17.64
CA ILE A 97 -1.41 10.45 -16.53
C ILE A 97 -2.63 9.96 -15.76
N HIS A 98 -2.76 8.65 -15.58
CA HIS A 98 -3.89 8.05 -14.87
C HIS A 98 -3.53 7.60 -13.46
N SER A 99 -2.24 7.37 -13.19
CA SER A 99 -1.73 6.95 -11.89
C SER A 99 -0.45 7.70 -11.53
N VAL A 100 -0.37 8.18 -10.29
CA VAL A 100 0.80 8.85 -9.73
C VAL A 100 1.17 8.25 -8.39
N GLY A 101 2.46 8.02 -8.21
CA GLY A 101 3.08 7.65 -6.95
C GLY A 101 3.90 8.80 -6.39
N ILE A 102 3.54 9.29 -5.20
CA ILE A 102 4.40 10.22 -4.47
C ILE A 102 5.52 9.42 -3.82
N SER A 103 6.76 9.65 -4.21
CA SER A 103 7.90 8.78 -3.88
C SER A 103 9.13 9.64 -3.54
N THR A 104 10.32 9.06 -3.66
CA THR A 104 11.61 9.73 -3.47
C THR A 104 12.39 9.89 -4.79
N ARG A 105 11.79 9.49 -5.91
CA ARG A 105 12.43 9.49 -7.23
C ARG A 105 11.43 9.77 -8.35
N PHE A 106 11.96 10.27 -9.47
CA PHE A 106 11.22 10.32 -10.73
C PHE A 106 11.29 8.97 -11.43
N LEU A 107 10.14 8.47 -11.92
CA LEU A 107 10.08 7.22 -12.69
C LEU A 107 8.88 7.24 -13.64
N ARG A 108 9.04 6.68 -14.84
CA ARG A 108 7.92 6.30 -15.72
C ARG A 108 7.83 4.78 -15.77
N THR A 109 6.66 4.24 -15.44
CA THR A 109 6.42 2.80 -15.35
C THR A 109 5.00 2.47 -15.79
N GLY A 110 4.57 1.20 -15.66
CA GLY A 110 3.20 0.79 -15.96
C GLY A 110 2.78 1.07 -17.40
N GLY A 111 3.70 0.97 -18.37
CA GLY A 111 3.40 1.29 -19.76
C GLY A 111 3.08 2.78 -19.97
N PHE A 112 3.80 3.66 -19.28
CA PHE A 112 3.69 5.12 -19.34
C PHE A 112 2.45 5.72 -18.66
N SER A 113 1.50 4.90 -18.22
CA SER A 113 0.28 5.34 -17.52
C SER A 113 0.51 5.68 -16.04
N THR A 114 1.62 5.21 -15.47
CA THR A 114 2.02 5.43 -14.07
C THR A 114 3.33 6.20 -14.01
N ILE A 115 3.38 7.21 -13.14
CA ILE A 115 4.62 7.92 -12.83
C ILE A 115 4.91 7.94 -11.34
N LEU A 116 6.18 8.05 -10.98
CA LEU A 116 6.61 8.42 -9.64
C LEU A 116 7.20 9.82 -9.66
N ILE A 117 6.92 10.60 -8.62
CA ILE A 117 7.48 11.93 -8.42
C ILE A 117 8.00 12.08 -6.97
N PRO A 118 9.17 12.70 -6.75
CA PRO A 118 9.63 13.02 -5.41
C PRO A 118 8.71 14.05 -4.75
N TRP A 119 8.34 13.82 -3.48
CA TRP A 119 7.54 14.77 -2.70
C TRP A 119 8.25 16.11 -2.45
N ASP A 120 9.58 16.09 -2.41
CA ASP A 120 10.48 17.21 -2.12
C ASP A 120 11.08 17.85 -3.39
N ALA A 121 10.61 17.45 -4.58
CA ALA A 121 11.08 18.03 -5.82
C ALA A 121 10.66 19.51 -5.96
N SER A 122 11.43 20.28 -6.74
CA SER A 122 10.97 21.62 -7.15
C SER A 122 9.88 21.52 -8.21
N LEU A 123 8.99 22.50 -8.24
CA LEU A 123 7.93 22.61 -9.25
C LEU A 123 8.48 22.55 -10.67
N GLU A 124 9.61 23.23 -10.93
CA GLU A 124 10.28 23.22 -12.24
C GLU A 124 10.74 21.82 -12.66
N LYS A 125 11.30 21.04 -11.73
CA LYS A 125 11.72 19.66 -12.00
C LYS A 125 10.53 18.77 -12.34
N VAL A 126 9.44 18.87 -11.58
CA VAL A 126 8.21 18.12 -11.87
C VAL A 126 7.66 18.52 -13.24
N MET A 127 7.56 19.81 -13.54
CA MET A 127 7.08 20.29 -14.84
C MET A 127 7.98 19.82 -15.99
N SER A 128 9.30 19.88 -15.83
CA SER A 128 10.26 19.36 -16.81
C SER A 128 10.07 17.87 -17.05
N PHE A 129 9.91 17.09 -15.98
CA PHE A 129 9.65 15.66 -16.07
C PHE A 129 8.34 15.36 -16.83
N LEU A 130 7.26 16.09 -16.52
CA LEU A 130 5.97 15.93 -17.19
C LEU A 130 6.02 16.28 -18.68
N ARG A 131 6.75 17.35 -19.04
CA ARG A 131 6.95 17.77 -20.44
C ARG A 131 7.83 16.82 -21.24
N ALA A 132 8.77 16.13 -20.60
CA ALA A 132 9.60 15.09 -21.20
C ALA A 132 8.79 13.80 -21.47
N LYS A 133 7.57 13.93 -21.99
CA LYS A 133 6.70 12.83 -22.36
C LYS A 133 7.20 12.19 -23.66
N VAL A 134 7.30 10.86 -23.65
CA VAL A 134 7.58 10.07 -24.85
C VAL A 134 6.42 10.23 -25.84
N SER A 135 6.70 10.38 -27.13
CA SER A 135 5.65 10.59 -28.12
C SER A 135 4.67 9.40 -28.18
N LYS A 136 3.41 9.63 -28.54
CA LYS A 136 2.40 8.56 -28.62
C LYS A 136 2.85 7.41 -29.53
N ALA A 137 3.45 7.74 -30.68
CA ALA A 137 3.98 6.76 -31.62
C ALA A 137 5.11 5.90 -31.01
N GLU A 138 5.98 6.48 -30.18
CA GLU A 138 7.02 5.74 -29.48
C GLU A 138 6.47 4.87 -28.36
N GLN A 139 5.44 5.36 -27.63
CA GLN A 139 4.75 4.56 -26.62
C GLN A 139 4.05 3.34 -27.25
N GLU A 140 3.33 3.53 -28.35
CA GLU A 140 2.69 2.45 -29.12
C GLU A 140 3.72 1.43 -29.61
N ARG A 141 4.83 1.89 -30.19
CA ARG A 141 5.94 1.02 -30.62
C ARG A 141 6.54 0.24 -29.45
N PHE A 142 6.67 0.85 -28.28
CA PHE A 142 7.14 0.17 -27.07
C PHE A 142 6.15 -0.92 -26.64
N LEU A 143 4.86 -0.61 -26.55
CA LEU A 143 3.83 -1.57 -26.14
C LEU A 143 3.69 -2.73 -27.12
N GLU A 144 3.83 -2.49 -28.42
CA GLU A 144 3.84 -3.53 -29.45
C GLU A 144 5.05 -4.48 -29.29
N LYS A 145 6.24 -3.94 -28.99
CA LYS A 145 7.42 -4.74 -28.68
C LYS A 145 7.21 -5.61 -27.45
N ILE A 146 6.63 -5.05 -26.37
CA ILE A 146 6.29 -5.81 -25.16
C ILE A 146 5.30 -6.94 -25.48
N SER A 147 4.23 -6.64 -26.22
CA SER A 147 3.23 -7.63 -26.64
C SER A 147 3.86 -8.77 -27.45
N THR A 148 4.76 -8.45 -28.37
CA THR A 148 5.50 -9.44 -29.17
C THR A 148 6.43 -10.29 -28.31
N LEU A 149 7.15 -9.70 -27.36
CA LEU A 149 7.98 -10.44 -26.42
C LEU A 149 7.13 -11.37 -25.54
N LYS A 150 6.02 -10.88 -24.97
CA LYS A 150 5.08 -11.70 -24.18
C LYS A 150 4.57 -12.89 -24.98
N ARG A 151 4.17 -12.70 -26.24
CA ARG A 151 3.76 -13.81 -27.13
C ARG A 151 4.89 -14.82 -27.34
N LYS A 152 6.11 -14.36 -27.59
CA LYS A 152 7.30 -15.24 -27.77
C LYS A 152 7.59 -16.05 -26.50
N ILE A 153 7.51 -15.42 -25.34
CA ILE A 153 7.71 -16.06 -24.03
C ILE A 153 6.59 -17.07 -23.77
N ASN A 154 5.34 -16.70 -24.00
CA ASN A 154 4.20 -17.57 -23.71
C ASN A 154 4.19 -18.82 -24.60
N LYS A 155 4.62 -18.71 -25.86
CA LYS A 155 4.82 -19.87 -26.75
C LYS A 155 5.81 -20.89 -26.18
N LYS A 156 6.84 -20.42 -25.45
CA LYS A 156 7.90 -21.26 -24.86
C LYS A 156 7.51 -21.83 -23.50
N PHE A 157 6.97 -20.99 -22.63
CA PHE A 157 6.83 -21.29 -21.20
C PHE A 157 5.40 -21.46 -20.71
N ARG A 158 4.40 -20.98 -21.48
CA ARG A 158 2.97 -21.04 -21.11
C ARG A 158 2.65 -20.43 -19.74
N ILE A 159 3.32 -19.33 -19.39
CA ILE A 159 3.11 -18.63 -18.11
C ILE A 159 1.73 -18.00 -18.09
N PHE A 160 0.95 -18.29 -17.04
CA PHE A 160 -0.43 -17.80 -16.91
C PHE A 160 -0.50 -16.28 -16.71
N SER A 161 0.23 -15.75 -15.73
CA SER A 161 0.33 -14.31 -15.46
C SER A 161 1.78 -13.85 -15.54
N LEU A 162 2.05 -12.85 -16.40
CA LEU A 162 3.38 -12.27 -16.61
C LEU A 162 3.31 -10.75 -16.76
N TYR A 163 3.88 -10.04 -15.80
CA TYR A 163 3.93 -8.58 -15.78
C TYR A 163 5.20 -8.06 -15.09
N CYS A 164 5.42 -6.74 -15.17
CA CYS A 164 6.49 -6.06 -14.47
C CYS A 164 5.93 -5.38 -13.22
N SER A 165 6.67 -5.43 -12.12
CA SER A 165 6.36 -4.62 -10.95
C SER A 165 6.41 -3.13 -11.31
N GLN A 166 5.68 -2.30 -10.57
CA GLN A 166 5.78 -0.86 -10.72
C GLN A 166 7.07 -0.28 -10.08
N ARG A 167 7.92 -1.12 -9.47
CA ARG A 167 9.22 -0.74 -8.89
C ARG A 167 10.28 -0.46 -9.95
N ILE A 168 10.08 -0.95 -11.16
CA ILE A 168 11.05 -0.85 -12.26
C ILE A 168 10.56 0.09 -13.36
N SER A 169 11.50 0.70 -14.09
CA SER A 169 11.21 1.56 -15.23
C SER A 169 10.69 0.76 -16.43
N ASN A 170 10.10 1.45 -17.40
CA ASN A 170 9.72 0.83 -18.67
C ASN A 170 10.92 0.19 -19.41
N GLU A 171 12.10 0.81 -19.36
CA GLU A 171 13.33 0.29 -19.95
C GLU A 171 13.84 -0.96 -19.23
N GLN A 172 13.82 -0.96 -17.89
CA GLN A 172 14.16 -2.12 -17.07
C GLN A 172 13.20 -3.29 -17.34
N CYS A 173 11.90 -3.00 -17.40
CA CYS A 173 10.86 -3.95 -17.76
C CYS A 173 11.10 -4.56 -19.16
N MET A 174 11.41 -3.73 -20.16
CA MET A 174 11.77 -4.17 -21.51
C MET A 174 13.01 -5.07 -21.50
N SER A 175 14.03 -4.73 -20.72
CA SER A 175 15.23 -5.56 -20.55
C SER A 175 14.87 -6.94 -19.99
N GLY A 176 14.08 -7.00 -18.92
CA GLY A 176 13.64 -8.27 -18.32
C GLY A 176 12.88 -9.15 -19.31
N TYR A 177 11.97 -8.56 -20.10
CA TYR A 177 11.28 -9.31 -21.16
C TYR A 177 12.22 -9.81 -22.25
N LYS A 178 13.23 -9.04 -22.65
CA LYS A 178 14.23 -9.48 -23.64
C LYS A 178 15.04 -10.66 -23.10
N GLN A 179 15.49 -10.61 -21.86
CA GLN A 179 16.23 -11.70 -21.22
C GLN A 179 15.36 -12.96 -21.11
N LEU A 180 14.10 -12.82 -20.70
CA LEU A 180 13.17 -13.94 -20.61
C LEU A 180 12.87 -14.56 -22.00
N ALA A 181 12.77 -13.73 -23.03
CA ALA A 181 12.51 -14.18 -24.41
C ALA A 181 13.73 -14.83 -25.08
N SER A 182 14.95 -14.53 -24.64
CA SER A 182 16.19 -15.07 -25.21
C SER A 182 16.49 -16.49 -24.74
N ILE A 183 15.91 -16.93 -23.62
CA ILE A 183 16.08 -18.28 -23.11
C ILE A 183 15.64 -19.32 -24.14
N GLU A 184 16.53 -20.23 -24.48
CA GLU A 184 16.24 -21.37 -25.32
C GLU A 184 15.59 -22.48 -24.49
N THR A 185 14.48 -23.04 -24.99
CA THR A 185 13.83 -24.19 -24.38
C THR A 185 14.40 -25.46 -24.95
N ILE A 186 14.78 -26.40 -24.08
CA ILE A 186 15.18 -27.74 -24.48
C ILE A 186 13.93 -28.51 -24.95
N PRO A 187 14.02 -29.38 -25.96
CA PRO A 187 12.94 -30.31 -26.27
C PRO A 187 12.50 -31.07 -25.01
N ASN A 188 11.18 -31.20 -24.79
CA ASN A 188 10.59 -31.86 -23.61
C ASN A 188 10.88 -31.21 -22.25
N ALA A 189 11.14 -29.89 -22.21
CA ALA A 189 11.24 -29.16 -20.94
C ALA A 189 9.99 -29.35 -20.08
N LYS A 190 10.19 -29.48 -18.76
CA LYS A 190 9.07 -29.55 -17.81
C LYS A 190 8.21 -28.27 -17.92
N PRO A 191 6.88 -28.38 -17.83
CA PRO A 191 6.01 -27.21 -17.80
C PRO A 191 6.39 -26.29 -16.64
N ILE A 192 6.32 -24.98 -16.87
CA ILE A 192 6.46 -24.00 -15.79
C ILE A 192 5.25 -24.13 -14.86
N GLN A 193 5.51 -24.26 -13.57
CA GLN A 193 4.48 -24.51 -12.56
C GLN A 193 4.04 -23.24 -11.82
N TRP A 194 4.79 -22.14 -11.98
CA TRP A 194 4.42 -20.84 -11.44
C TRP A 194 3.15 -20.30 -12.12
N GLN A 195 2.18 -19.86 -11.31
CA GLN A 195 0.97 -19.22 -11.82
C GLN A 195 1.24 -17.76 -12.20
N GLU A 196 2.12 -17.11 -11.46
CA GLU A 196 2.45 -15.69 -11.64
C GLU A 196 3.97 -15.49 -11.63
N ILE A 197 4.47 -14.82 -12.67
CA ILE A 197 5.85 -14.38 -12.78
C ILE A 197 5.87 -12.86 -12.86
N ILE A 198 6.64 -12.25 -11.96
CA ILE A 198 6.75 -10.81 -11.81
C ILE A 198 8.20 -10.41 -12.14
N LEU A 199 8.40 -9.64 -13.19
CA LEU A 199 9.70 -9.00 -13.42
C LEU A 199 9.84 -7.83 -12.45
N ASP A 200 10.85 -7.87 -11.60
CA ASP A 200 11.03 -6.93 -10.50
C ASP A 200 12.50 -6.51 -10.37
N ASP A 201 12.84 -5.61 -9.46
CA ASP A 201 14.23 -5.36 -9.03
C ASP A 201 14.68 -6.32 -7.91
N ARG A 202 13.79 -7.26 -7.53
CA ARG A 202 13.98 -8.30 -6.52
C ARG A 202 13.81 -9.70 -7.08
N GLN A 203 14.27 -10.68 -6.30
CA GLN A 203 14.18 -12.10 -6.60
C GLN A 203 13.55 -12.86 -5.42
N GLY A 204 12.70 -13.85 -5.70
CA GLY A 204 12.15 -14.75 -4.69
C GLY A 204 10.64 -14.96 -4.82
N LEU A 205 9.99 -15.44 -3.77
CA LEU A 205 8.53 -15.57 -3.76
C LEU A 205 7.85 -14.21 -3.94
N GLY A 206 6.68 -14.23 -4.56
CA GLY A 206 5.80 -13.10 -4.77
C GLY A 206 4.97 -12.80 -3.52
N LYS A 207 3.65 -12.70 -3.68
CA LYS A 207 2.70 -12.53 -2.57
C LYS A 207 2.42 -13.85 -1.83
N ASP A 208 2.62 -14.98 -2.51
CA ASP A 208 2.20 -16.30 -2.06
C ASP A 208 3.08 -17.42 -2.65
N SER A 209 2.71 -18.68 -2.41
CA SER A 209 3.42 -19.87 -2.91
C SER A 209 3.33 -20.08 -4.42
N HIS A 210 2.49 -19.33 -5.15
CA HIS A 210 2.24 -19.53 -6.58
C HIS A 210 2.82 -18.41 -7.45
N SER A 211 3.31 -17.35 -6.82
CA SER A 211 3.90 -16.18 -7.45
C SER A 211 5.40 -16.12 -7.22
N PHE A 212 6.16 -15.73 -8.24
CA PHE A 212 7.61 -15.61 -8.16
C PHE A 212 8.10 -14.35 -8.83
N ARG A 213 8.97 -13.61 -8.12
CA ARG A 213 9.67 -12.43 -8.57
C ARG A 213 11.00 -12.83 -9.19
N ILE A 214 11.25 -12.33 -10.39
CA ILE A 214 12.48 -12.52 -11.13
C ILE A 214 13.11 -11.15 -11.34
N LYS A 215 14.38 -11.01 -10.98
CA LYS A 215 15.10 -9.75 -11.16
C LYS A 215 15.26 -9.41 -12.64
N TYR A 216 14.93 -8.19 -13.05
CA TYR A 216 14.89 -7.78 -14.47
C TYR A 216 16.26 -7.85 -15.18
N ASP A 217 17.35 -7.76 -14.41
CA ASP A 217 18.74 -7.84 -14.87
C ASP A 217 19.39 -9.21 -14.65
N ALA A 218 18.62 -10.20 -14.19
CA ALA A 218 19.11 -11.57 -14.04
C ALA A 218 19.52 -12.14 -15.41
N SER A 219 20.56 -12.97 -15.41
CA SER A 219 21.02 -13.64 -16.63
C SER A 219 19.98 -14.65 -17.13
N PRO A 220 19.93 -14.96 -18.44
CA PRO A 220 19.01 -15.97 -18.98
C PRO A 220 19.12 -17.32 -18.26
N LYS A 221 20.32 -17.71 -17.82
CA LYS A 221 20.56 -18.96 -17.07
C LYS A 221 19.90 -18.93 -15.69
N GLU A 222 19.99 -17.82 -14.97
CA GLU A 222 19.35 -17.65 -13.65
C GLU A 222 17.83 -17.60 -13.74
N ILE A 223 17.31 -16.89 -14.76
CA ILE A 223 15.88 -16.85 -15.04
C ILE A 223 15.38 -18.25 -15.37
N HIS A 224 16.06 -18.98 -16.27
CA HIS A 224 15.67 -20.33 -16.63
C HIS A 224 15.66 -21.27 -15.42
N LYS A 225 16.71 -21.20 -14.58
CA LYS A 225 16.77 -21.97 -13.33
C LYS A 225 15.57 -21.67 -12.42
N SER A 226 15.21 -20.39 -12.27
CA SER A 226 14.08 -19.94 -11.44
C SER A 226 12.73 -20.46 -11.94
N LEU A 227 12.49 -20.39 -13.25
CA LEU A 227 11.26 -20.88 -13.85
C LEU A 227 11.07 -22.39 -13.67
N GLN A 228 12.16 -23.15 -13.66
CA GLN A 228 12.15 -24.61 -13.52
C GLN A 228 12.02 -25.09 -12.07
N GLN A 229 12.00 -24.19 -11.08
CA GLN A 229 11.76 -24.56 -9.69
C GLN A 229 10.31 -25.02 -9.50
N ASP A 230 10.13 -26.08 -8.71
CA ASP A 230 8.79 -26.48 -8.25
C ASP A 230 8.34 -25.51 -7.15
N PRO A 231 7.23 -24.78 -7.32
CA PRO A 231 6.70 -23.85 -6.33
C PRO A 231 6.51 -24.47 -4.95
N GLN A 232 6.08 -25.74 -4.89
CA GLN A 232 5.88 -26.45 -3.63
C GLN A 232 7.22 -26.72 -2.93
N SER A 233 8.26 -27.06 -3.69
CA SER A 233 9.61 -27.24 -3.15
C SER A 233 10.19 -25.94 -2.58
N VAL A 234 9.94 -24.80 -3.24
CA VAL A 234 10.36 -23.48 -2.76
C VAL A 234 9.57 -23.06 -1.52
N TRP A 235 8.28 -23.43 -1.43
CA TRP A 235 7.42 -23.10 -0.30
C TRP A 235 7.60 -24.02 0.93
N LEU A 236 8.01 -25.28 0.71
CA LEU A 236 8.10 -26.30 1.76
C LEU A 236 8.87 -25.88 3.02
N PRO A 237 10.03 -25.19 2.93
CA PRO A 237 10.75 -24.74 4.12
C PRO A 237 9.91 -23.79 4.99
N ARG A 238 9.17 -22.86 4.37
CA ARG A 238 8.23 -21.97 5.07
C ARG A 238 7.09 -22.73 5.73
N LYS A 239 6.52 -23.73 5.05
CA LYS A 239 5.47 -24.58 5.64
C LYS A 239 5.96 -25.28 6.91
N LYS A 240 7.15 -25.87 6.89
CA LYS A 240 7.77 -26.51 8.07
C LYS A 240 8.04 -25.51 9.19
N MET A 241 8.51 -24.31 8.85
CA MET A 241 8.71 -23.24 9.83
C MET A 241 7.38 -22.88 10.54
N TYR A 242 6.28 -22.74 9.81
CA TYR A 242 4.96 -22.47 10.40
C TYR A 242 4.47 -23.61 11.30
N GLU A 243 4.69 -24.88 10.91
CA GLU A 243 4.37 -26.04 11.75
C GLU A 243 5.17 -26.01 13.07
N ASN A 244 6.46 -25.67 12.99
CA ASN A 244 7.34 -25.55 14.16
C ASN A 244 6.92 -24.41 15.09
N ILE A 245 6.59 -23.23 14.54
CA ILE A 245 6.11 -22.08 15.32
C ILE A 245 4.82 -22.46 16.06
N LYS A 246 3.86 -23.08 15.37
CA LYS A 246 2.59 -23.51 15.98
C LYS A 246 2.82 -24.49 17.13
N SER A 247 3.70 -25.47 16.96
CA SER A 247 4.03 -26.44 18.02
C SER A 247 4.71 -25.78 19.22
N LYS A 248 5.75 -24.96 18.97
CA LYS A 248 6.61 -24.38 20.01
C LYS A 248 5.94 -23.25 20.80
N TYR A 249 5.12 -22.44 20.14
CA TYR A 249 4.58 -21.20 20.72
C TYR A 249 3.07 -21.26 20.99
N LYS A 250 2.47 -22.45 20.92
CA LYS A 250 1.04 -22.70 21.19
C LYS A 250 0.53 -22.00 22.45
N GLN A 251 1.26 -22.13 23.56
CA GLN A 251 0.86 -21.52 24.84
C GLN A 251 0.86 -19.99 24.79
N ALA A 252 1.81 -19.38 24.08
CA ALA A 252 1.87 -17.92 23.97
C ALA A 252 0.75 -17.40 23.05
N PHE A 253 0.58 -18.03 21.88
CA PHE A 253 -0.28 -17.49 20.83
C PHE A 253 -1.74 -17.89 21.00
N GLU A 254 -2.05 -19.16 21.28
CA GLU A 254 -3.44 -19.61 21.39
C GLU A 254 -4.03 -19.35 22.78
N LYS A 255 -3.21 -19.37 23.85
CA LYS A 255 -3.72 -19.25 25.23
C LYS A 255 -3.57 -17.85 25.82
N LYS A 256 -2.40 -17.23 25.68
CA LYS A 256 -2.13 -15.92 26.30
C LYS A 256 -2.61 -14.76 25.43
N LEU A 257 -2.08 -14.67 24.22
CA LEU A 257 -2.40 -13.57 23.30
C LEU A 257 -3.71 -13.81 22.53
N GLN A 258 -4.08 -15.08 22.30
CA GLN A 258 -5.24 -15.47 21.48
C GLN A 258 -5.15 -14.91 20.05
N VAL A 259 -3.96 -15.01 19.44
CA VAL A 259 -3.70 -14.60 18.05
C VAL A 259 -4.56 -15.44 17.11
N ALA A 260 -5.38 -14.79 16.28
CA ALA A 260 -6.26 -15.50 15.34
C ALA A 260 -5.48 -16.16 14.20
N THR A 261 -4.51 -15.44 13.64
CA THR A 261 -3.63 -15.95 12.58
C THR A 261 -2.30 -15.19 12.60
N TYR A 262 -1.23 -15.83 12.15
CA TYR A 262 0.06 -15.18 12.02
C TYR A 262 0.72 -15.51 10.69
N PHE A 263 1.45 -14.53 10.15
CA PHE A 263 2.18 -14.65 8.91
C PHE A 263 3.59 -14.09 9.06
N CYS A 264 4.50 -14.56 8.21
CA CYS A 264 5.82 -13.99 8.03
C CYS A 264 5.98 -13.59 6.57
N SER A 265 6.40 -12.34 6.38
CA SER A 265 6.68 -11.77 5.06
C SER A 265 7.58 -12.68 4.22
N THR A 266 7.31 -12.75 2.92
CA THR A 266 8.11 -13.52 1.95
C THR A 266 9.54 -13.00 1.83
N GLU A 267 9.80 -11.79 2.32
CA GLU A 267 11.11 -11.14 2.30
C GLU A 267 11.99 -11.52 3.50
N LEU A 268 11.41 -12.11 4.54
CA LEU A 268 12.16 -12.57 5.70
C LEU A 268 12.79 -13.94 5.46
N THR A 269 13.99 -14.11 5.98
CA THR A 269 14.56 -15.45 6.17
C THR A 269 13.79 -16.18 7.27
N GLU A 270 13.90 -17.51 7.33
CA GLU A 270 13.28 -18.30 8.40
C GLU A 270 13.78 -17.85 9.78
N LYS A 271 15.08 -17.57 9.90
CA LYS A 271 15.67 -17.06 11.13
C LYS A 271 15.01 -15.75 11.57
N ASN A 272 14.92 -14.77 10.67
CA ASN A 272 14.36 -13.46 11.02
C ASN A 272 12.88 -13.58 11.42
N CYS A 273 12.09 -14.39 10.71
CA CYS A 273 10.71 -14.69 11.11
C CYS A 273 10.65 -15.29 12.53
N LEU A 274 11.49 -16.29 12.82
CA LEU A 274 11.57 -16.94 14.13
C LEU A 274 12.00 -15.97 15.24
N ASP A 275 12.90 -15.03 14.95
CA ASP A 275 13.32 -14.02 15.92
C ASP A 275 12.14 -13.13 16.33
N GLY A 276 11.39 -12.59 15.35
CA GLY A 276 10.20 -11.77 15.62
C GLY A 276 9.09 -12.53 16.37
N VAL A 277 8.81 -13.77 15.97
CA VAL A 277 7.88 -14.67 16.67
C VAL A 277 8.33 -14.94 18.11
N THR A 278 9.63 -15.12 18.33
CA THR A 278 10.20 -15.37 19.65
C THR A 278 10.06 -14.14 20.55
N THR A 279 10.28 -12.94 20.01
CA THR A 279 10.03 -11.68 20.72
C THR A 279 8.56 -11.56 21.12
N LEU A 280 7.62 -11.77 20.20
CA LEU A 280 6.19 -11.71 20.52
C LEU A 280 5.78 -12.74 21.59
N SER A 281 6.32 -13.95 21.50
CA SER A 281 6.11 -15.00 22.50
C SER A 281 6.62 -14.58 23.89
N LYS A 282 7.78 -13.92 23.97
CA LYS A 282 8.31 -13.37 25.23
C LYS A 282 7.42 -12.24 25.75
N ALA A 283 6.99 -11.32 24.87
CA ALA A 283 6.10 -10.22 25.20
C ALA A 283 4.73 -10.70 25.73
N SER A 284 4.27 -11.89 25.33
CA SER A 284 3.05 -12.52 25.89
C SER A 284 3.09 -12.72 27.41
N LYS A 285 4.26 -12.60 28.06
CA LYS A 285 4.37 -12.65 29.52
C LYS A 285 3.84 -11.37 30.18
N ASN A 286 3.92 -10.22 29.52
CA ASN A 286 3.38 -8.96 30.02
C ASN A 286 1.83 -9.00 30.04
N GLN A 287 1.22 -8.42 31.08
CA GLN A 287 -0.23 -8.48 31.27
C GLN A 287 -0.97 -7.57 30.28
N ASP A 288 -0.49 -6.36 30.03
CA ASP A 288 -1.11 -5.40 29.10
C ASP A 288 -1.22 -5.99 27.70
N MET A 289 -0.16 -6.68 27.24
CA MET A 289 -0.16 -7.40 25.96
C MET A 289 -1.26 -8.46 25.89
N ARG A 290 -1.52 -9.21 26.98
CA ARG A 290 -2.58 -10.24 27.00
C ARG A 290 -3.98 -9.63 26.97
N MET A 291 -4.13 -8.39 27.42
CA MET A 291 -5.40 -7.67 27.43
C MET A 291 -5.73 -7.01 26.08
N LYS A 292 -4.77 -6.95 25.15
CA LYS A 292 -5.02 -6.44 23.80
C LYS A 292 -5.71 -7.52 22.92
N PRO A 293 -6.55 -7.11 21.96
CA PRO A 293 -7.01 -7.99 20.88
C PRO A 293 -5.85 -8.28 19.92
N TRP A 294 -5.75 -9.51 19.44
CA TRP A 294 -4.77 -9.91 18.42
C TRP A 294 -5.46 -10.72 17.32
N GLY A 295 -5.73 -10.10 16.19
CA GLY A 295 -6.27 -10.75 15.00
C GLY A 295 -5.17 -11.40 14.18
N GLU A 296 -4.95 -10.89 12.98
CA GLU A 296 -3.80 -11.19 12.14
C GLU A 296 -2.54 -10.50 12.67
N VAL A 297 -1.49 -11.29 12.90
CA VAL A 297 -0.15 -10.78 13.22
C VAL A 297 0.80 -11.08 12.06
N SER A 298 1.26 -10.04 11.36
CA SER A 298 2.31 -10.20 10.34
C SER A 298 3.68 -9.82 10.90
N ILE A 299 4.66 -10.73 10.83
CA ILE A 299 6.06 -10.43 11.08
C ILE A 299 6.69 -9.91 9.78
N GLU A 300 7.19 -8.68 9.85
CA GLU A 300 7.64 -7.90 8.71
C GLU A 300 9.12 -7.55 8.83
N LYS A 301 9.74 -7.23 7.69
CA LYS A 301 11.13 -6.82 7.63
C LYS A 301 11.37 -5.40 8.16
N TYR A 302 10.39 -4.53 8.03
CA TYR A 302 10.64 -3.09 8.11
C TYR A 302 9.73 -2.32 9.07
N ASN A 303 8.47 -2.72 9.24
CA ASN A 303 7.46 -1.86 9.89
C ASN A 303 6.77 -2.54 11.06
N THR A 304 6.40 -1.72 12.04
CA THR A 304 5.55 -2.11 13.17
C THR A 304 4.37 -1.16 13.24
N PHE A 305 3.15 -1.65 13.03
CA PHE A 305 1.96 -0.80 13.11
C PHE A 305 0.69 -1.58 13.41
N ILE A 306 -0.26 -0.85 14.00
CA ILE A 306 -1.62 -1.29 14.25
C ILE A 306 -2.39 -1.01 12.95
N LYS A 307 -2.84 -2.07 12.26
CA LYS A 307 -3.60 -1.94 11.00
C LYS A 307 -5.03 -1.48 11.28
N ASP A 308 -5.63 -2.07 12.30
CA ASP A 308 -6.96 -1.77 12.82
C ASP A 308 -7.06 -2.23 14.29
N ASP A 309 -8.29 -2.33 14.81
CA ASP A 309 -8.55 -2.74 16.19
C ASP A 309 -8.01 -4.14 16.55
N PHE A 310 -7.69 -5.00 15.58
CA PHE A 310 -7.26 -6.39 15.80
C PHE A 310 -5.92 -6.71 15.14
N ASP A 311 -5.73 -6.28 13.90
CA ASP A 311 -4.65 -6.72 13.04
C ASP A 311 -3.42 -5.83 13.16
N VAL A 312 -2.24 -6.44 13.08
CA VAL A 312 -0.97 -5.75 13.31
C VAL A 312 0.13 -6.26 12.38
N SER A 313 1.09 -5.38 12.12
CA SER A 313 2.40 -5.73 11.57
C SER A 313 3.48 -5.47 12.62
N ILE A 314 4.48 -6.34 12.69
CA ILE A 314 5.56 -6.27 13.69
C ILE A 314 6.90 -6.45 12.99
N ARG A 315 7.80 -5.48 13.13
CA ARG A 315 9.18 -5.60 12.64
C ARG A 315 9.92 -6.69 13.42
N PHE A 316 10.58 -7.59 12.70
CA PHE A 316 11.11 -8.83 13.27
C PHE A 316 12.23 -8.66 14.31
N ASP A 317 12.97 -7.56 14.25
CA ASP A 317 14.18 -7.31 15.05
C ASP A 317 13.93 -6.45 16.29
N LEU A 318 12.66 -6.18 16.63
CA LEU A 318 12.32 -5.44 17.84
C LEU A 318 12.73 -6.19 19.11
N SER A 319 13.17 -5.42 20.11
CA SER A 319 13.26 -5.91 21.47
C SER A 319 11.87 -6.11 22.09
N VAL A 320 11.81 -6.87 23.19
CA VAL A 320 10.54 -7.07 23.91
C VAL A 320 9.99 -5.76 24.46
N ASP A 321 10.87 -4.89 24.97
CA ASP A 321 10.45 -3.63 25.60
C ASP A 321 9.93 -2.62 24.57
N GLU A 322 10.58 -2.50 23.41
CA GLU A 322 10.08 -1.69 22.29
C GLU A 322 8.71 -2.20 21.82
N LEU A 323 8.56 -3.53 21.68
CA LEU A 323 7.31 -4.14 21.26
C LEU A 323 6.17 -3.87 22.25
N VAL A 324 6.43 -4.09 23.54
CA VAL A 324 5.44 -3.84 24.60
C VAL A 324 5.06 -2.37 24.63
N THR A 325 6.06 -1.48 24.68
CA THR A 325 5.87 -0.03 24.75
C THR A 325 4.99 0.46 23.60
N TYR A 326 5.29 0.00 22.38
CA TYR A 326 4.56 0.40 21.20
C TYR A 326 3.07 0.01 21.26
N PHE A 327 2.78 -1.23 21.64
CA PHE A 327 1.41 -1.73 21.68
C PHE A 327 0.64 -1.35 22.96
N LEU A 328 1.22 -0.57 23.88
CA LEU A 328 0.46 0.00 25.00
C LEU A 328 -0.69 0.90 24.53
N SER A 329 -0.47 1.67 23.45
CA SER A 329 -1.45 2.59 22.85
C SER A 329 -2.61 1.89 22.17
N LYS A 330 -2.47 0.59 21.83
CA LYS A 330 -3.53 -0.21 21.21
C LYS A 330 -4.71 -0.33 22.16
N ALA A 331 -5.94 -0.22 21.66
CA ALA A 331 -7.14 -0.45 22.47
C ALA A 331 -7.12 -1.83 23.14
N ASN A 332 -7.64 -1.92 24.37
CA ASN A 332 -7.83 -3.21 25.03
C ASN A 332 -9.04 -3.97 24.45
N ARG A 333 -9.22 -5.25 24.82
CA ARG A 333 -10.31 -6.09 24.27
C ARG A 333 -11.72 -5.54 24.56
N VAL A 334 -11.92 -4.90 25.71
CA VAL A 334 -13.23 -4.33 26.07
C VAL A 334 -13.52 -3.13 25.17
N GLU A 335 -12.58 -2.19 25.09
CA GLU A 335 -12.67 -1.00 24.23
C GLU A 335 -12.88 -1.36 22.75
N ALA A 336 -12.12 -2.32 22.24
CA ALA A 336 -12.26 -2.78 20.85
C ALA A 336 -13.65 -3.40 20.58
N THR A 337 -14.20 -4.14 21.54
CA THR A 337 -15.54 -4.72 21.41
C THR A 337 -16.62 -3.64 21.44
N GLU A 338 -16.48 -2.66 22.34
CA GLU A 338 -17.41 -1.52 22.43
C GLU A 338 -17.40 -0.68 21.13
N ASN A 339 -16.22 -0.40 20.58
CA ASN A 339 -16.05 0.31 19.32
C ASN A 339 -16.70 -0.44 18.15
N ALA A 340 -16.47 -1.75 18.04
CA ALA A 340 -17.08 -2.58 17.00
C ALA A 340 -18.61 -2.59 17.09
N VAL A 341 -19.17 -2.77 18.29
CA VAL A 341 -20.63 -2.74 18.51
C VAL A 341 -21.22 -1.36 18.20
N LEU A 342 -20.51 -0.28 18.53
CA LEU A 342 -20.94 1.07 18.19
C LEU A 342 -20.95 1.30 16.68
N ALA A 343 -19.90 0.88 15.97
CA ALA A 343 -19.81 0.98 14.52
C ALA A 343 -20.97 0.25 13.83
N GLU A 344 -21.25 -1.01 14.21
CA GLU A 344 -22.39 -1.77 13.66
C GLU A 344 -23.74 -1.08 13.88
N LYS A 345 -23.93 -0.43 15.04
CA LYS A 345 -25.16 0.32 15.34
C LYS A 345 -25.29 1.58 14.49
N LEU A 346 -24.18 2.22 14.15
CA LEU A 346 -24.16 3.42 13.32
C LEU A 346 -24.35 3.08 11.84
N GLU A 347 -23.85 1.94 11.35
CA GLU A 347 -24.05 1.50 9.97
C GLU A 347 -25.49 1.04 9.66
N LYS A 348 -26.22 0.56 10.67
CA LYS A 348 -27.62 0.11 10.53
C LYS A 348 -28.63 1.26 10.63
N ARG A 349 -28.19 2.49 10.83
CA ARG A 349 -29.01 3.71 10.83
C ARG A 349 -28.85 4.44 9.51
#